data_AF-A0A2S3QM63-F1
#
_entry.id   AF-A0A2S3QM63-F1
#
_cell.length_a   1.000
_cell.length_b   1.000
_cell.length_c   1.000
_cell.angle_alpha   90.00
_cell.angle_beta   90.00
_cell.angle_gamma   90.00
#
_symmetry.space_group_name_H-M   'P 1'
#
loop_
_entity.id
_entity.type
_entity.pdbx_description
1 polymer ?
#
loop_
_entity_poly.entity_id
_entity_poly.type
_entity_poly.pdbx_seq_one_letter_code
_entity_poly.pdbx_strand_id
1 'polypeptide(L)'
;MKFIMGLLLLLNFISCNQKNFILEEELAFTNNFQMNELYQGSKGVYEPKNTWLLLFTFNDYCYFYKTPFNKSLGEYRVTKRSSGKCSFNDDAILSKEGISDFKMNLHVQDKIKLNLIIDGESVNYPLLNHTVSKKFSPFNNQLKKSYFDNVFVNGGLDYLKSKTLKSGTLCHGVNIECKDVVKYKCDLCEEGSYEVVDFNCAQGGSKFCGKDKCGTKNQPACPRGYKVLDTKFPSLCFNGSPAGFCSPGLSTFCNDEGILICL
;
A
#
# COMPACT_ATOMS: atom_id res chain seq x y z
N MET A 1 -14.35 -35.16 64.40
CA MET A 1 -15.12 -35.62 63.23
C MET A 1 -15.43 -34.40 62.38
N LYS A 2 -15.15 -34.47 61.06
CA LYS A 2 -15.18 -33.39 60.05
C LYS A 2 -14.01 -32.41 60.12
N PHE A 3 -13.11 -32.49 59.13
CA PHE A 3 -12.40 -31.39 58.45
C PHE A 3 -11.14 -31.84 57.67
N ILE A 4 -11.09 -33.05 57.09
CA ILE A 4 -10.01 -33.40 56.15
C ILE A 4 -10.57 -34.28 55.02
N MET A 5 -11.42 -33.71 54.15
CA MET A 5 -11.83 -34.40 52.92
C MET A 5 -12.36 -33.46 51.84
N GLY A 6 -11.73 -32.30 51.65
CA GLY A 6 -12.22 -31.28 50.72
C GLY A 6 -11.17 -30.40 50.04
N LEU A 7 -9.88 -30.80 50.06
CA LEU A 7 -8.81 -29.97 49.48
C LEU A 7 -7.78 -30.76 48.65
N LEU A 8 -8.11 -31.98 48.23
CA LEU A 8 -7.20 -32.86 47.46
C LEU A 8 -7.74 -33.23 46.07
N LEU A 9 -8.82 -32.59 45.61
CA LEU A 9 -9.48 -32.88 44.32
C LEU A 9 -9.47 -31.71 43.31
N LEU A 10 -8.74 -30.63 43.59
CA LEU A 10 -8.59 -29.47 42.69
C LEU A 10 -7.21 -29.34 42.03
N LEU A 11 -6.36 -30.37 42.11
CA LEU A 11 -4.99 -30.36 41.56
C LEU A 11 -4.79 -31.24 40.30
N ASN A 12 -5.85 -31.80 39.70
CA ASN A 12 -5.70 -32.77 38.58
C ASN A 12 -6.21 -32.31 37.20
N PHE A 13 -6.48 -31.01 36.98
CA PHE A 13 -6.91 -30.53 35.66
C PHE A 13 -6.22 -29.24 35.19
N ILE A 14 -4.95 -29.04 35.53
CA ILE A 14 -4.07 -28.21 34.71
C ILE A 14 -3.27 -29.15 33.82
N SER A 15 -3.97 -29.82 32.92
CA SER A 15 -3.34 -30.42 31.75
C SER A 15 -2.79 -29.24 30.95
N CYS A 16 -1.48 -29.01 31.05
CA CYS A 16 -0.77 -28.17 30.09
C CYS A 16 -1.10 -28.69 28.70
N ASN A 17 -1.99 -27.99 27.99
CA ASN A 17 -2.12 -28.11 26.56
C ASN A 17 -0.79 -27.64 25.98
N GLN A 18 0.18 -28.55 25.85
CA GLN A 18 1.34 -28.33 25.00
C GLN A 18 0.79 -28.16 23.59
N LYS A 19 0.65 -26.91 23.14
CA LYS A 19 0.40 -26.61 21.74
C LYS A 19 1.49 -27.33 20.94
N ASN A 20 1.08 -28.28 20.09
CA ASN A 20 1.98 -28.89 19.14
C ASN A 20 2.52 -27.78 18.23
N PHE A 21 3.84 -27.65 18.15
CA PHE A 21 4.47 -26.68 17.27
C PHE A 21 4.30 -27.14 15.81
N ILE A 22 3.62 -26.33 15.01
CA ILE A 22 3.45 -26.55 13.58
C ILE A 22 4.08 -25.36 12.85
N LEU A 23 5.21 -25.59 12.19
CA LEU A 23 5.99 -24.54 11.53
C LEU A 23 5.16 -23.73 10.53
N GLU A 24 4.29 -24.40 9.77
CA GLU A 24 3.43 -23.75 8.78
C GLU A 24 2.45 -22.75 9.42
N GLU A 25 1.78 -23.13 10.51
CA GLU A 25 0.85 -22.26 11.22
C GLU A 25 1.57 -21.08 11.87
N GLU A 26 2.71 -21.34 12.50
CA GLU A 26 3.51 -20.30 13.16
C GLU A 26 4.02 -19.25 12.18
N LEU A 27 4.44 -19.68 10.99
CA LEU A 27 4.83 -18.77 9.90
C LEU A 27 3.62 -18.07 9.28
N ALA A 28 2.50 -18.77 9.09
CA ALA A 28 1.29 -18.19 8.50
C ALA A 28 0.78 -16.98 9.28
N PHE A 29 0.76 -17.08 10.61
CA PHE A 29 0.19 -16.07 11.50
C PHE A 29 1.24 -15.21 12.20
N THR A 30 2.50 -15.24 11.73
CA THR A 30 3.56 -14.44 12.36
C THR A 30 3.36 -12.93 12.18
N ASN A 31 3.55 -12.17 13.26
CA ASN A 31 3.43 -10.71 13.24
C ASN A 31 4.79 -10.00 13.17
N ASN A 32 5.90 -10.70 13.36
CA ASN A 32 7.24 -10.14 13.52
C ASN A 32 8.30 -10.95 12.74
N PHE A 33 7.96 -11.34 11.52
CA PHE A 33 8.89 -11.98 10.60
C PHE A 33 10.04 -11.03 10.23
N GLN A 34 11.28 -11.50 10.40
CA GLN A 34 12.49 -10.81 9.96
C GLN A 34 13.41 -11.81 9.27
N MET A 35 13.71 -11.56 8.00
CA MET A 35 14.58 -12.40 7.19
C MET A 35 15.97 -11.79 7.05
N ASN A 36 16.99 -12.64 7.03
CA ASN A 36 18.35 -12.25 6.69
C ASN A 36 18.51 -12.17 5.18
N GLU A 37 18.44 -10.95 4.64
CA GLU A 37 18.48 -10.69 3.19
C GLU A 37 19.78 -11.15 2.52
N LEU A 38 20.89 -11.31 3.27
CA LEU A 38 22.18 -11.79 2.73
C LEU A 38 22.08 -13.18 2.10
N TYR A 39 21.13 -13.99 2.56
CA TYR A 39 20.95 -15.37 2.11
C TYR A 39 19.70 -15.54 1.23
N GLN A 40 19.05 -14.44 0.84
CA GLN A 40 17.91 -14.48 -0.07
C GLN A 40 18.37 -14.64 -1.52
N GLY A 41 17.73 -15.54 -2.26
CA GLY A 41 17.88 -15.62 -3.72
C GLY A 41 17.87 -17.03 -4.28
N SER A 42 18.19 -17.12 -5.57
CA SER A 42 18.30 -18.39 -6.30
C SER A 42 19.64 -19.10 -6.11
N LYS A 43 20.66 -18.38 -5.61
CA LYS A 43 21.95 -18.96 -5.23
C LYS A 43 21.77 -19.65 -3.88
N GLY A 44 22.09 -20.95 -3.81
CA GLY A 44 21.99 -21.71 -2.56
C GLY A 44 22.85 -21.13 -1.44
N VAL A 45 22.48 -21.44 -0.20
CA VAL A 45 23.17 -20.98 1.01
C VAL A 45 24.33 -21.93 1.29
N TYR A 46 25.51 -21.63 0.76
CA TYR A 46 26.71 -22.48 0.93
C TYR A 46 27.82 -21.82 1.74
N GLU A 47 27.77 -20.49 1.90
CA GLU A 47 28.82 -19.72 2.54
C GLU A 47 28.29 -18.89 3.72
N PRO A 48 29.08 -18.71 4.78
CA PRO A 48 30.37 -19.37 5.04
C PRO A 48 30.21 -20.87 5.30
N LYS A 49 31.17 -21.70 4.85
CA LYS A 49 31.15 -23.17 5.03
C LYS A 49 31.13 -23.60 6.51
N ASN A 50 30.48 -24.74 6.80
CA ASN A 50 30.37 -25.36 8.13
C ASN A 50 29.92 -24.41 9.26
N THR A 51 29.05 -23.44 8.96
CA THR A 51 28.69 -22.38 9.91
C THR A 51 27.18 -22.36 10.12
N TRP A 52 26.76 -22.19 11.38
CA TRP A 52 25.36 -21.93 11.72
C TRP A 52 24.97 -20.50 11.36
N LEU A 53 23.99 -20.37 10.48
CA LEU A 53 23.49 -19.10 9.98
C LEU A 53 22.07 -18.88 10.49
N LEU A 54 21.82 -17.71 11.07
CA LEU A 54 20.46 -17.27 11.35
C LEU A 54 19.84 -16.78 10.03
N LEU A 55 18.90 -17.55 9.50
CA LEU A 55 18.26 -17.27 8.23
C LEU A 55 17.08 -16.33 8.36
N PHE A 56 16.21 -16.59 9.33
CA PHE A 56 15.08 -15.72 9.63
C PHE A 56 14.57 -15.97 11.05
N THR A 57 13.76 -15.04 11.53
CA THR A 57 13.08 -15.11 12.82
C THR A 57 11.61 -14.80 12.65
N PHE A 58 10.78 -15.39 13.49
CA PHE A 58 9.32 -15.28 13.44
C PHE A 58 8.76 -15.62 14.81
N ASN A 59 7.80 -14.86 15.29
CA ASN A 59 7.26 -14.90 16.65
C ASN A 59 8.40 -14.95 17.69
N ASP A 60 8.39 -16.01 18.50
CA ASP A 60 9.41 -16.31 19.50
C ASP A 60 10.40 -17.38 19.01
N TYR A 61 10.59 -17.52 17.70
CA TYR A 61 11.40 -18.58 17.10
C TYR A 61 12.48 -18.05 16.17
N CYS A 62 13.52 -18.87 16.00
CA CYS A 62 14.68 -18.60 15.17
C CYS A 62 14.94 -19.80 14.27
N TYR A 63 15.07 -19.56 12.96
CA TYR A 63 15.40 -20.59 11.99
C TYR A 63 16.87 -20.50 11.62
N PHE A 64 17.61 -21.55 11.97
CA PHE A 64 19.03 -21.68 11.71
C PHE A 64 19.30 -22.72 10.62
N TYR A 65 20.34 -22.47 9.84
CA TYR A 65 20.85 -23.45 8.88
C TYR A 65 22.36 -23.55 8.98
N LYS A 66 22.87 -24.76 9.10
CA LYS A 66 24.29 -25.10 9.03
C LYS A 66 24.65 -25.44 7.60
N THR A 67 25.58 -24.68 7.04
CA THR A 67 26.06 -24.90 5.67
C THR A 67 26.85 -26.21 5.56
N PRO A 68 26.70 -26.94 4.43
CA PRO A 68 27.45 -28.18 4.20
C PRO A 68 28.96 -27.92 4.08
N PHE A 69 29.77 -28.91 4.44
CA PHE A 69 31.23 -28.84 4.28
C PHE A 69 31.85 -30.23 4.15
N ASN A 70 32.67 -30.41 3.11
CA ASN A 70 33.30 -31.68 2.75
C ASN A 70 32.28 -32.82 2.64
N LYS A 71 32.34 -33.81 3.54
CA LYS A 71 31.41 -34.95 3.59
C LYS A 71 30.19 -34.71 4.49
N SER A 72 30.17 -33.59 5.23
CA SER A 72 29.04 -33.23 6.09
C SER A 72 28.00 -32.48 5.27
N LEU A 73 26.80 -33.04 5.21
CA LEU A 73 25.64 -32.36 4.67
C LEU A 73 25.16 -31.27 5.65
N GLY A 74 24.35 -30.37 5.15
CA GLY A 74 23.74 -29.28 5.91
C GLY A 74 22.62 -29.77 6.83
N GLU A 75 22.24 -28.89 7.74
CA GLU A 75 21.21 -29.15 8.74
C GLU A 75 20.44 -27.86 9.02
N TYR A 76 19.11 -27.91 9.15
CA TYR A 76 18.37 -26.79 9.73
C TYR A 76 17.87 -27.12 11.12
N ARG A 77 17.71 -26.09 11.96
CA ARG A 77 17.09 -26.17 13.29
C ARG A 77 16.20 -24.97 13.53
N VAL A 78 15.09 -25.19 14.23
CA VAL A 78 14.23 -24.15 14.77
C VAL A 78 14.34 -24.15 16.28
N THR A 79 14.76 -23.03 16.87
CA THR A 79 14.87 -22.88 18.33
C THR A 79 13.92 -21.80 18.83
N LYS A 80 13.55 -21.87 20.11
CA LYS A 80 12.78 -20.81 20.77
C LYS A 80 13.72 -19.73 21.28
N ARG A 81 13.34 -18.46 21.13
CA ARG A 81 14.06 -17.31 21.69
C ARG A 81 14.05 -17.39 23.20
N SER A 82 15.24 -17.30 23.80
CA SER A 82 15.43 -17.16 25.23
C SER A 82 15.83 -15.72 25.56
N SER A 83 15.05 -15.04 26.39
CA SER A 83 15.28 -13.62 26.74
C SER A 83 15.44 -12.69 25.52
N GLY A 84 14.67 -12.94 24.45
CA GLY A 84 14.71 -12.17 23.21
C GLY A 84 15.92 -12.43 22.30
N LYS A 85 16.81 -13.37 22.64
CA LYS A 85 17.99 -13.72 21.83
C LYS A 85 17.78 -15.04 21.09
N CYS A 86 18.34 -15.12 19.89
CA CYS A 86 18.42 -16.36 19.12
C CYS A 86 19.75 -17.05 19.42
N SER A 87 19.70 -18.36 19.69
CA SER A 87 20.89 -19.21 19.86
C SER A 87 20.66 -20.55 19.16
N PHE A 88 21.67 -21.00 18.43
CA PHE A 88 21.66 -22.31 17.76
C PHE A 88 22.04 -23.45 18.72
N ASN A 89 22.55 -23.12 19.91
CA ASN A 89 22.89 -24.09 20.96
C ASN A 89 21.67 -24.45 21.82
N ASP A 90 20.55 -23.75 21.66
CA ASP A 90 19.32 -24.01 22.38
C ASP A 90 18.62 -25.26 21.81
N ASP A 91 17.75 -25.88 22.61
CA ASP A 91 17.03 -27.09 22.20
C ASP A 91 16.21 -26.84 20.93
N ALA A 92 16.42 -27.71 19.94
CA ALA A 92 15.70 -27.65 18.67
C ALA A 92 14.28 -28.19 18.85
N ILE A 93 13.29 -27.36 18.50
CA ILE A 93 11.88 -27.77 18.44
C ILE A 93 11.61 -28.56 17.14
N LEU A 94 12.35 -28.22 16.09
CA LEU A 94 12.32 -28.89 14.80
C LEU A 94 13.74 -28.91 14.24
N SER A 95 14.17 -30.05 13.69
CA SER A 95 15.44 -30.15 12.97
C SER A 95 15.35 -31.12 11.80
N LYS A 96 16.23 -30.93 10.81
CA LYS A 96 16.42 -31.88 9.71
C LYS A 96 17.88 -31.83 9.29
N GLU A 97 18.52 -32.99 9.29
CA GLU A 97 19.88 -33.21 8.79
C GLU A 97 19.86 -33.73 7.34
N GLY A 98 21.04 -33.81 6.72
CA GLY A 98 21.19 -34.45 5.41
C GLY A 98 20.86 -33.56 4.22
N ILE A 99 20.93 -32.23 4.38
CA ILE A 99 20.56 -31.27 3.35
C ILE A 99 21.74 -30.99 2.43
N SER A 100 21.61 -31.28 1.14
CA SER A 100 22.66 -31.02 0.14
C SER A 100 22.56 -29.63 -0.47
N ASP A 101 21.34 -29.16 -0.70
CA ASP A 101 21.04 -27.85 -1.27
C ASP A 101 19.92 -27.16 -0.49
N PHE A 102 20.15 -25.91 -0.11
CA PHE A 102 19.17 -25.08 0.58
C PHE A 102 19.10 -23.70 -0.07
N LYS A 103 17.90 -23.26 -0.46
CA LYS A 103 17.62 -21.90 -0.94
C LYS A 103 16.42 -21.35 -0.21
N MET A 104 16.41 -20.03 0.00
CA MET A 104 15.24 -19.33 0.52
C MET A 104 14.93 -18.07 -0.29
N ASN A 105 13.65 -17.83 -0.52
CA ASN A 105 13.18 -16.68 -1.28
C ASN A 105 11.92 -16.10 -0.64
N LEU A 106 11.91 -14.78 -0.45
CA LEU A 106 10.69 -14.06 -0.09
C LEU A 106 10.04 -13.52 -1.37
N HIS A 107 8.84 -14.02 -1.68
CA HIS A 107 8.04 -13.56 -2.80
C HIS A 107 7.05 -12.50 -2.33
N VAL A 108 7.23 -11.26 -2.79
CA VAL A 108 6.38 -10.10 -2.45
C VAL A 108 5.61 -9.68 -3.70
N GLN A 109 4.50 -10.37 -3.99
CA GLN A 109 3.57 -10.00 -5.08
C GLN A 109 2.20 -9.60 -4.49
N ASP A 110 1.13 -10.33 -4.81
CA ASP A 110 -0.20 -10.12 -4.28
C ASP A 110 -0.35 -10.67 -2.85
N LYS A 111 0.37 -11.76 -2.55
CA LYS A 111 0.50 -12.36 -1.22
C LYS A 111 1.99 -12.53 -0.91
N ILE A 112 2.38 -12.24 0.32
CA ILE A 112 3.75 -12.47 0.80
C ILE A 112 3.90 -13.94 1.14
N LYS A 113 4.93 -14.58 0.58
CA LYS A 113 5.24 -15.99 0.82
C LYS A 113 6.73 -16.20 1.02
N LEU A 114 7.09 -17.01 2.01
CA LEU A 114 8.43 -17.56 2.17
C LEU A 114 8.50 -18.90 1.43
N ASN A 115 9.36 -18.99 0.43
CA ASN A 115 9.64 -20.22 -0.29
C ASN A 115 10.97 -20.79 0.21
N LEU A 116 10.93 -21.99 0.80
CA LEU A 116 12.11 -22.77 1.15
C LEU A 116 12.27 -23.89 0.13
N ILE A 117 13.46 -24.00 -0.46
CA ILE A 117 13.79 -25.07 -1.41
C ILE A 117 14.89 -25.91 -0.78
N ILE A 118 14.57 -27.17 -0.49
CA ILE A 118 15.47 -28.12 0.18
C ILE A 118 15.63 -29.31 -0.74
N ASP A 119 16.85 -29.55 -1.24
CA ASP A 119 17.18 -30.65 -2.15
C ASP A 119 16.27 -30.71 -3.40
N GLY A 120 15.87 -29.53 -3.90
CA GLY A 120 14.98 -29.37 -5.06
C GLY A 120 13.49 -29.38 -4.75
N GLU A 121 13.08 -29.78 -3.54
CA GLU A 121 11.69 -29.71 -3.10
C GLU A 121 11.35 -28.31 -2.59
N SER A 122 10.29 -27.70 -3.14
CA SER A 122 9.84 -26.36 -2.77
C SER A 122 8.66 -26.45 -1.80
N VAL A 123 8.79 -25.78 -0.66
CA VAL A 123 7.73 -25.60 0.35
C VAL A 123 7.43 -24.11 0.48
N ASN A 124 6.16 -23.76 0.30
CA ASN A 124 5.70 -22.36 0.30
C ASN A 124 4.90 -22.06 1.57
N TYR A 125 5.46 -21.23 2.43
CA TYR A 125 4.81 -20.74 3.63
C TYR A 125 4.17 -19.37 3.37
N PRO A 126 2.83 -19.25 3.32
CA PRO A 126 2.19 -17.95 3.27
C PRO A 126 2.53 -17.16 4.53
N LEU A 127 2.76 -15.85 4.44
CA LEU A 127 2.95 -14.97 5.60
C LEU A 127 1.76 -14.02 5.67
N LEU A 128 0.63 -14.48 6.22
CA LEU A 128 -0.67 -13.82 6.11
C LEU A 128 -0.74 -12.49 6.88
N ASN A 129 -0.05 -12.42 8.03
CA ASN A 129 -0.01 -11.22 8.87
C ASN A 129 1.19 -10.31 8.60
N HIS A 130 2.12 -10.73 7.73
CA HIS A 130 3.28 -9.91 7.41
C HIS A 130 2.88 -8.80 6.44
N THR A 131 3.27 -7.57 6.76
CA THR A 131 3.05 -6.41 5.88
C THR A 131 4.41 -5.86 5.45
N VAL A 132 4.60 -5.73 4.14
CA VAL A 132 5.77 -5.05 3.58
C VAL A 132 5.32 -3.66 3.16
N SER A 133 6.04 -2.62 3.58
CA SER A 133 5.79 -1.26 3.10
C SER A 133 6.07 -1.21 1.59
N LYS A 134 5.02 -1.29 0.78
CA LYS A 134 5.15 -1.11 -0.67
C LYS A 134 5.64 0.32 -0.91
N LYS A 135 6.91 0.47 -1.31
CA LYS A 135 7.37 1.70 -1.98
C LYS A 135 6.69 1.74 -3.34
N PHE A 136 5.56 2.42 -3.42
CA PHE A 136 4.88 2.63 -4.68
C PHE A 136 5.75 3.55 -5.56
N SER A 137 6.18 3.05 -6.71
CA SER A 137 6.63 3.94 -7.78
C SER A 137 5.40 4.63 -8.40
N PRO A 138 5.57 5.80 -9.03
CA PRO A 138 4.54 6.34 -9.90
C PRO A 138 4.05 5.24 -10.86
N PHE A 139 2.72 5.14 -11.05
CA PHE A 139 2.03 4.14 -11.88
C PHE A 139 1.86 2.71 -11.34
N ASN A 140 2.45 2.32 -10.20
CA ASN A 140 2.20 1.00 -9.59
C ASN A 140 0.77 0.80 -9.04
N ASN A 141 -0.01 1.88 -8.97
CA ASN A 141 -1.41 1.86 -8.55
C ASN A 141 -2.39 1.58 -9.71
N GLN A 142 -1.88 1.39 -10.92
CA GLN A 142 -2.71 0.95 -12.03
C GLN A 142 -2.89 -0.57 -11.91
N LEU A 143 -4.12 -1.00 -11.60
CA LEU A 143 -4.49 -2.41 -11.59
C LEU A 143 -4.17 -3.03 -12.95
N LYS A 144 -3.18 -3.95 -13.00
CA LYS A 144 -2.84 -4.67 -14.25
C LYS A 144 -4.00 -5.50 -14.80
N LYS A 145 -4.94 -5.88 -13.93
CA LYS A 145 -6.16 -6.61 -14.27
C LYS A 145 -7.25 -6.29 -13.24
N SER A 146 -8.43 -5.86 -13.70
CA SER A 146 -9.63 -5.78 -12.87
C SER A 146 -10.26 -7.17 -12.78
N TYR A 147 -10.55 -7.65 -11.57
CA TYR A 147 -11.38 -8.85 -11.36
C TYR A 147 -12.88 -8.54 -11.38
N PHE A 148 -13.24 -7.25 -11.49
CA PHE A 148 -14.60 -6.85 -11.81
C PHE A 148 -14.70 -6.78 -13.33
N ASP A 149 -15.24 -7.84 -13.93
CA ASP A 149 -15.83 -7.78 -15.25
C ASP A 149 -17.11 -6.96 -15.12
N ASN A 150 -16.99 -5.67 -15.37
CA ASN A 150 -18.10 -4.71 -15.42
C ASN A 150 -18.77 -4.44 -14.07
N VAL A 151 -18.55 -3.24 -13.54
CA VAL A 151 -19.50 -2.65 -12.60
C VAL A 151 -20.79 -2.41 -13.38
N PHE A 152 -21.70 -3.38 -13.36
CA PHE A 152 -23.06 -3.18 -13.82
C PHE A 152 -23.76 -2.25 -12.83
N VAL A 153 -23.77 -0.96 -13.16
CA VAL A 153 -24.67 0.00 -12.51
C VAL A 153 -26.09 -0.38 -12.95
N ASN A 154 -26.92 -0.85 -12.02
CA ASN A 154 -28.33 -1.09 -12.26
C ASN A 154 -28.96 0.18 -12.86
N GLY A 155 -29.42 0.10 -14.11
CA GLY A 155 -29.93 1.24 -14.90
C GLY A 155 -29.28 1.39 -16.28
N GLY A 156 -28.12 0.77 -16.52
CA GLY A 156 -27.44 0.81 -17.82
C GLY A 156 -26.83 2.18 -18.19
N LEU A 157 -26.08 2.20 -19.29
CA LEU A 157 -25.39 3.40 -19.79
C LEU A 157 -26.38 4.54 -20.15
N ASP A 158 -27.61 4.20 -20.51
CA ASP A 158 -28.63 5.18 -20.93
C ASP A 158 -29.26 5.93 -19.75
N TYR A 159 -29.35 5.32 -18.56
CA TYR A 159 -29.72 6.03 -17.33
C TYR A 159 -28.64 7.07 -16.95
N LEU A 160 -27.37 6.74 -17.13
CA LEU A 160 -26.26 7.68 -16.92
C LEU A 160 -26.25 8.80 -17.96
N LYS A 161 -26.46 8.50 -19.26
CA LYS A 161 -26.59 9.52 -20.32
C LYS A 161 -27.74 10.51 -20.08
N SER A 162 -28.81 10.10 -19.40
CA SER A 162 -29.91 11.01 -19.05
C SER A 162 -29.57 12.01 -17.93
N LYS A 163 -28.47 11.75 -17.20
CA LYS A 163 -27.98 12.57 -16.07
C LYS A 163 -26.66 13.26 -16.36
N THR A 164 -26.07 13.10 -17.55
CA THR A 164 -24.79 13.72 -17.87
C THR A 164 -24.91 15.21 -18.12
N LEU A 165 -23.88 15.95 -17.72
CA LEU A 165 -23.75 17.38 -17.94
C LEU A 165 -22.88 17.63 -19.17
N LYS A 166 -23.36 18.49 -20.08
CA LYS A 166 -22.66 18.86 -21.31
C LYS A 166 -21.49 19.80 -21.03
N SER A 167 -20.51 19.79 -21.93
CA SER A 167 -19.39 20.75 -21.91
C SER A 167 -19.89 22.20 -21.82
N GLY A 168 -19.21 23.02 -21.03
CA GLY A 168 -19.59 24.40 -20.72
C GLY A 168 -20.58 24.57 -19.56
N THR A 169 -21.10 23.48 -18.99
CA THR A 169 -22.02 23.56 -17.84
C THR A 169 -21.26 23.73 -16.53
N LEU A 170 -21.66 24.69 -15.68
CA LEU A 170 -21.16 24.83 -14.31
C LEU A 170 -21.57 23.60 -13.47
N CYS A 171 -20.58 22.83 -13.02
CA CYS A 171 -20.78 21.59 -12.28
C CYS A 171 -20.43 21.70 -10.79
N HIS A 172 -19.69 22.73 -10.41
CA HIS A 172 -19.41 23.11 -9.02
C HIS A 172 -19.12 24.60 -9.01
N GLY A 173 -19.69 25.34 -8.06
CA GLY A 173 -19.59 26.80 -8.03
C GLY A 173 -19.42 27.28 -6.61
N VAL A 174 -18.47 28.18 -6.41
CA VAL A 174 -18.16 28.81 -5.11
C VAL A 174 -18.35 30.31 -5.19
N ASN A 175 -18.61 30.95 -4.05
CA ASN A 175 -18.64 32.41 -3.95
C ASN A 175 -17.35 32.97 -3.35
N ILE A 176 -17.29 34.30 -3.18
CA ILE A 176 -16.16 35.02 -2.57
C ILE A 176 -15.87 34.62 -1.11
N GLU A 177 -16.84 34.05 -0.40
CA GLU A 177 -16.67 33.49 0.94
C GLU A 177 -16.24 32.02 0.89
N CYS A 178 -15.97 31.49 -0.30
CA CYS A 178 -15.58 30.10 -0.54
C CYS A 178 -16.63 29.09 -0.06
N LYS A 179 -17.91 29.48 -0.12
CA LYS A 179 -19.05 28.60 0.13
C LYS A 179 -19.61 28.10 -1.19
N ASP A 180 -20.05 26.83 -1.20
CA ASP A 180 -20.69 26.23 -2.36
C ASP A 180 -22.03 26.92 -2.67
N VAL A 181 -22.09 27.61 -3.80
CA VAL A 181 -23.35 28.11 -4.39
C VAL A 181 -23.97 27.09 -5.35
N VAL A 182 -23.13 26.23 -5.93
CA VAL A 182 -23.56 25.05 -6.70
C VAL A 182 -22.82 23.85 -6.13
N LYS A 183 -23.57 22.89 -5.58
CA LYS A 183 -23.01 21.65 -5.03
C LYS A 183 -22.22 20.89 -6.09
N TYR A 184 -21.17 20.20 -5.65
CA TYR A 184 -20.33 19.40 -6.51
C TYR A 184 -21.12 18.27 -7.20
N LYS A 185 -21.18 18.33 -8.53
CA LYS A 185 -21.79 17.31 -9.41
C LYS A 185 -20.96 17.08 -10.67
N CYS A 186 -19.65 17.36 -10.61
CA CYS A 186 -18.74 17.26 -11.76
C CYS A 186 -18.44 15.83 -12.18
N ASP A 187 -18.79 14.85 -11.34
CA ASP A 187 -18.84 13.43 -11.68
C ASP A 187 -19.85 13.10 -12.80
N LEU A 188 -20.80 14.00 -13.06
CA LEU A 188 -21.78 13.86 -14.13
C LEU A 188 -21.29 14.43 -15.48
N CYS A 189 -20.13 15.06 -15.56
CA CYS A 189 -19.66 15.66 -16.82
C CYS A 189 -19.22 14.60 -17.84
N GLU A 190 -19.64 14.73 -19.11
CA GLU A 190 -19.33 13.76 -20.17
C GLU A 190 -17.83 13.64 -20.48
N GLU A 191 -17.10 14.76 -20.41
CA GLU A 191 -15.68 14.84 -20.78
C GLU A 191 -14.77 15.18 -19.58
N GLY A 192 -15.28 15.01 -18.35
CA GLY A 192 -14.65 15.52 -17.14
C GLY A 192 -14.94 17.00 -16.90
N SER A 193 -14.20 17.61 -15.97
CA SER A 193 -14.36 19.01 -15.58
C SER A 193 -13.01 19.70 -15.40
N TYR A 194 -12.96 20.99 -15.69
CA TYR A 194 -11.80 21.85 -15.41
C TYR A 194 -12.16 22.95 -14.42
N GLU A 195 -11.15 23.41 -13.69
CA GLU A 195 -11.26 24.48 -12.71
C GLU A 195 -10.94 25.83 -13.35
N VAL A 196 -11.64 26.87 -12.92
CA VAL A 196 -11.41 28.24 -13.37
C VAL A 196 -10.88 29.10 -12.23
N VAL A 197 -10.21 30.20 -12.59
CA VAL A 197 -9.71 31.17 -11.62
C VAL A 197 -10.73 32.30 -11.47
N ASP A 198 -11.47 32.26 -10.36
CA ASP A 198 -12.49 33.22 -9.96
C ASP A 198 -12.13 33.89 -8.61
N PHE A 199 -12.28 33.15 -7.51
CA PHE A 199 -12.09 33.60 -6.14
C PHE A 199 -10.87 32.94 -5.51
N ASN A 200 -10.34 33.56 -4.45
CA ASN A 200 -9.16 33.06 -3.76
C ASN A 200 -9.51 32.01 -2.69
N CYS A 201 -9.99 30.85 -3.15
CA CYS A 201 -10.48 29.78 -2.29
C CYS A 201 -9.45 28.66 -2.11
N ALA A 202 -9.17 28.29 -0.86
CA ALA A 202 -8.18 27.29 -0.51
C ALA A 202 -8.49 25.89 -1.09
N GLN A 203 -9.77 25.58 -1.27
CA GLN A 203 -10.24 24.34 -1.88
C GLN A 203 -10.27 24.36 -3.43
N GLY A 204 -9.87 25.47 -4.05
CA GLY A 204 -10.02 25.71 -5.48
C GLY A 204 -11.27 26.52 -5.84
N GLY A 205 -11.29 27.00 -7.08
CA GLY A 205 -12.36 27.81 -7.65
C GLY A 205 -13.52 27.01 -8.23
N SER A 206 -14.42 27.69 -8.95
CA SER A 206 -15.54 27.05 -9.64
C SER A 206 -15.06 26.08 -10.74
N LYS A 207 -15.91 25.12 -11.13
CA LYS A 207 -15.59 24.08 -12.12
C LYS A 207 -16.68 23.95 -13.18
N PHE A 208 -16.25 23.78 -14.42
CA PHE A 208 -17.10 23.61 -15.59
C PHE A 208 -16.83 22.26 -16.24
N CYS A 209 -17.88 21.64 -16.79
CA CYS A 209 -17.74 20.43 -17.59
C CYS A 209 -17.01 20.72 -18.90
N GLY A 210 -16.18 19.79 -19.35
CA GLY A 210 -15.48 19.85 -20.62
C GLY A 210 -14.01 19.44 -20.49
N LYS A 211 -13.36 19.33 -21.65
CA LYS A 211 -11.91 19.11 -21.71
C LYS A 211 -11.17 20.34 -21.23
N ASP A 212 -10.19 20.13 -20.37
CA ASP A 212 -9.30 21.20 -19.93
C ASP A 212 -8.46 21.71 -21.11
N LYS A 213 -8.79 22.93 -21.55
CA LYS A 213 -8.06 23.69 -22.58
C LYS A 213 -7.56 25.01 -22.02
N CYS A 214 -7.35 25.07 -20.71
CA CYS A 214 -6.92 26.29 -20.06
C CYS A 214 -5.64 26.84 -20.69
N GLY A 215 -5.46 28.16 -20.61
CA GLY A 215 -4.27 28.84 -21.11
C GLY A 215 -4.26 29.10 -22.63
N THR A 216 -5.26 28.64 -23.38
CA THR A 216 -5.37 28.92 -24.83
C THR A 216 -6.25 30.13 -25.11
N LYS A 217 -6.14 30.72 -26.30
CA LYS A 217 -6.87 31.95 -26.64
C LYS A 217 -8.38 31.75 -26.53
N ASN A 218 -9.07 32.70 -25.88
CA ASN A 218 -10.50 32.67 -25.57
C ASN A 218 -10.92 31.50 -24.66
N GLN A 219 -9.99 30.91 -23.93
CA GLN A 219 -10.27 29.89 -22.91
C GLN A 219 -9.87 30.41 -21.51
N PRO A 220 -10.35 29.77 -20.43
CA PRO A 220 -9.95 30.12 -19.07
C PRO A 220 -8.43 30.08 -18.89
N ALA A 221 -7.88 30.95 -18.05
CA ALA A 221 -6.48 30.87 -17.67
C ALA A 221 -6.24 29.65 -16.76
N CYS A 222 -5.11 28.95 -16.92
CA CYS A 222 -4.82 27.80 -16.08
C CYS A 222 -4.53 28.26 -14.64
N PRO A 223 -5.17 27.67 -13.61
CA PRO A 223 -4.91 28.04 -12.23
C PRO A 223 -3.46 27.75 -11.86
N ARG A 224 -2.78 28.72 -11.26
CA ARG A 224 -1.46 28.53 -10.64
C ARG A 224 -1.65 28.11 -9.19
N GLY A 225 -0.82 27.17 -8.72
CA GLY A 225 -0.92 26.66 -7.36
C GLY A 225 -0.77 27.76 -6.29
N TYR A 226 -1.44 27.59 -5.15
CA TYR A 226 -1.58 28.56 -4.05
C TYR A 226 -0.26 29.21 -3.59
N LYS A 227 0.87 28.49 -3.67
CA LYS A 227 2.21 29.00 -3.32
C LYS A 227 2.70 30.16 -4.21
N VAL A 228 2.20 30.27 -5.43
CA VAL A 228 2.51 31.39 -6.34
C VAL A 228 1.66 32.62 -6.02
N LEU A 229 0.58 32.43 -5.28
CA LEU A 229 -0.51 33.37 -5.10
C LEU A 229 -0.58 33.95 -3.69
N ASP A 230 0.56 34.23 -3.05
CA ASP A 230 0.71 34.77 -1.66
C ASP A 230 0.11 36.19 -1.48
N THR A 231 -1.09 36.37 -2.03
CA THR A 231 -1.85 37.56 -2.28
C THR A 231 -3.15 37.42 -1.51
N LYS A 232 -3.42 38.38 -0.63
CA LYS A 232 -4.58 38.40 0.28
C LYS A 232 -5.87 38.89 -0.41
N PHE A 233 -5.92 38.91 -1.74
CA PHE A 233 -7.07 39.45 -2.46
C PHE A 233 -8.24 38.46 -2.41
N PRO A 234 -9.47 38.90 -2.09
CA PRO A 234 -10.65 38.04 -2.07
C PRO A 234 -11.03 37.50 -3.47
N SER A 235 -10.75 38.28 -4.52
CA SER A 235 -10.94 37.89 -5.92
C SER A 235 -9.59 37.72 -6.60
N LEU A 236 -9.46 36.68 -7.42
CA LEU A 236 -8.29 36.44 -8.27
C LEU A 236 -8.52 36.93 -9.70
N CYS A 237 -9.76 37.31 -10.04
CA CYS A 237 -10.13 37.79 -11.36
C CYS A 237 -9.91 39.30 -11.51
N PHE A 238 -8.77 39.67 -12.09
CA PHE A 238 -8.45 41.02 -12.56
C PHE A 238 -7.49 40.95 -13.75
N ASN A 239 -7.45 41.99 -14.59
CA ASN A 239 -6.60 42.01 -15.77
C ASN A 239 -5.11 41.95 -15.38
N GLY A 240 -4.35 41.07 -16.03
CA GLY A 240 -2.95 40.81 -15.70
C GLY A 240 -2.75 40.01 -14.40
N SER A 241 -3.80 39.40 -13.86
CA SER A 241 -3.70 38.58 -12.65
C SER A 241 -2.67 37.46 -12.81
N PRO A 242 -1.72 37.31 -11.86
CA PRO A 242 -0.72 36.24 -11.88
C PRO A 242 -1.32 34.89 -11.45
N ALA A 243 -2.59 34.87 -11.03
CA ALA A 243 -3.31 33.67 -10.63
C ALA A 243 -3.56 32.69 -11.77
N GLY A 244 -3.65 33.23 -12.99
CA GLY A 244 -3.80 32.47 -14.22
C GLY A 244 -2.48 32.35 -14.99
N PHE A 245 -2.27 31.22 -15.64
CA PHE A 245 -1.27 31.04 -16.68
C PHE A 245 -1.94 31.02 -18.06
N CYS A 246 -1.40 31.81 -18.99
CA CYS A 246 -1.76 31.82 -20.40
C CYS A 246 -0.57 31.42 -21.26
N SER A 247 -0.85 30.83 -22.43
CA SER A 247 0.18 30.47 -23.42
C SER A 247 0.98 31.70 -23.86
N PRO A 248 2.23 31.52 -24.32
CA PRO A 248 3.06 32.63 -24.77
C PRO A 248 2.35 33.51 -25.80
N GLY A 249 2.42 34.84 -25.59
CA GLY A 249 1.77 35.83 -26.45
C GLY A 249 0.32 36.19 -26.06
N LEU A 250 -0.24 35.55 -25.02
CA LEU A 250 -1.55 35.86 -24.47
C LEU A 250 -1.42 36.44 -23.05
N SER A 251 -2.36 37.30 -22.66
CA SER A 251 -2.44 37.87 -21.32
C SER A 251 -3.71 37.44 -20.59
N THR A 252 -3.70 37.48 -19.26
CA THR A 252 -4.88 37.20 -18.44
C THR A 252 -5.82 38.40 -18.43
N PHE A 253 -7.10 38.15 -18.66
CA PHE A 253 -8.17 39.15 -18.60
C PHE A 253 -9.32 38.62 -17.76
N CYS A 254 -9.92 39.48 -16.95
CA CYS A 254 -11.14 39.13 -16.22
C CYS A 254 -12.35 39.37 -17.13
N ASN A 255 -13.13 38.32 -17.41
CA ASN A 255 -14.34 38.46 -18.21
C ASN A 255 -15.52 38.97 -17.35
N ASP A 256 -16.65 39.25 -18.01
CA ASP A 256 -17.86 39.76 -17.35
C ASP A 256 -18.49 38.76 -16.37
N GLU A 257 -18.12 37.48 -16.44
CA GLU A 257 -18.56 36.42 -15.54
C GLU A 257 -17.67 36.28 -14.30
N GLY A 258 -16.63 37.13 -14.16
CA GLY A 258 -15.69 37.07 -13.04
C GLY A 258 -14.71 35.89 -13.13
N ILE A 259 -14.41 35.42 -14.34
CA ILE A 259 -13.46 34.34 -14.64
C ILE A 259 -12.25 34.88 -15.40
N LEU A 260 -11.04 34.49 -15.01
CA LEU A 260 -9.84 34.79 -15.79
C LEU A 260 -9.82 33.98 -17.09
N ILE A 261 -9.67 34.66 -18.21
CA ILE A 261 -9.50 34.11 -19.55
C ILE A 261 -8.18 34.59 -20.18
N CYS A 262 -7.75 33.93 -21.26
CA CYS A 262 -6.55 34.30 -22.01
C CYS A 262 -6.91 34.97 -23.34
N LEU A 263 -6.41 36.19 -23.58
CA LEU A 263 -6.58 36.93 -24.83
C LEU A 263 -5.26 37.39 -25.45
#